data_AF-A0A7S3HT45-F1
#
_entry.id   AF-A0A7S3HT45-F1
#
_cell.length_a   1.000
_cell.length_b   1.000
_cell.length_c   1.000
_cell.angle_alpha   90.00
_cell.angle_beta   90.00
_cell.angle_gamma   90.00
#
_symmetry.space_group_name_H-M   'P 1'
#
loop_
_entity.id
_entity.type
_entity.pdbx_description
1 polymer ?
#
loop_
_entity_poly.entity_id
_entity_poly.type
_entity_poly.pdbx_seq_one_letter_code
_entity_poly.pdbx_strand_id
1 'polypeptide(L)'
;SLVWMIGEYADSIVEAPYMLEQIINNYEEEQSVLIKLQLLTASMKVFFKRPPEMHAMLGRLFACALNETNNQDLHDRALLYYRLLSSNVNTAEAVFKTTPSTEASSAGFAENMASERMNKLFQEFNTLAVVYGMPSDQFIADGYQKFQEEVEVIEYEAPPSISPSPATTPGPNRVPSSGNLIPGQASSAEVPAQAHTYASPAPVTPARPVNVHASVNLLDMDDHVLSPAPSV
;
A
#
# COMPACT_ATOMS: atom_id res chain seq x y z
N SER A 1 3.52 -3.74 11.18
CA SER A 1 2.47 -4.40 11.98
C SER A 1 2.99 -4.76 13.37
N LEU A 2 2.72 -3.92 14.38
CA LEU A 2 3.19 -4.17 15.76
C LEU A 2 2.49 -5.39 16.39
N VAL A 3 1.16 -5.47 16.27
CA VAL A 3 0.35 -6.56 16.83
C VAL A 3 0.77 -7.93 16.30
N TRP A 4 1.10 -8.00 15.01
CA TRP A 4 1.64 -9.22 14.41
C TRP A 4 2.95 -9.67 15.06
N MET A 5 3.89 -8.74 15.28
CA MET A 5 5.17 -9.07 15.92
C MET A 5 4.96 -9.56 17.36
N ILE A 6 4.02 -8.97 18.09
CA ILE A 6 3.68 -9.42 19.45
C ILE A 6 3.17 -10.88 19.43
N GLY A 7 2.31 -11.22 18.47
CA GLY A 7 1.79 -12.59 18.33
C GLY A 7 2.84 -13.60 17.83
N GLU A 8 3.74 -13.19 16.94
CA GLU A 8 4.81 -14.04 16.41
C GLU A 8 5.90 -14.33 17.46
N TYR A 9 6.34 -13.29 18.16
CA TYR A 9 7.47 -13.33 19.11
C TYR A 9 7.02 -13.37 20.57
N ALA A 10 5.82 -13.91 20.83
CA ALA A 10 5.24 -14.03 22.17
C ALA A 10 6.09 -14.89 23.14
N ASP A 11 6.95 -15.77 22.60
CA ASP A 11 7.91 -16.55 23.39
C ASP A 11 9.03 -15.65 23.96
N SER A 12 9.46 -14.66 23.19
CA SER A 12 10.56 -13.76 23.56
C SER A 12 10.08 -12.55 24.36
N ILE A 13 8.85 -12.09 24.11
CA ILE A 13 8.27 -10.91 24.75
C ILE A 13 7.45 -11.37 25.97
N VAL A 14 7.94 -11.08 27.18
CA VAL A 14 7.26 -11.46 28.43
C VAL A 14 5.97 -10.65 28.61
N GLU A 15 5.98 -9.40 28.18
CA GLU A 15 4.87 -8.46 28.36
C GLU A 15 3.79 -8.58 27.27
N ALA A 16 3.93 -9.53 26.33
CA ALA A 16 3.04 -9.66 25.17
C ALA A 16 1.54 -9.75 25.56
N PRO A 17 1.11 -10.55 26.56
CA PRO A 17 -0.28 -10.59 26.99
C PRO A 17 -0.77 -9.22 27.48
N TYR A 18 -0.01 -8.52 28.32
CA TYR A 18 -0.38 -7.20 28.83
C TYR A 18 -0.49 -6.15 27.72
N MET A 19 0.40 -6.19 26.72
CA MET A 19 0.32 -5.31 25.56
C MET A 19 -0.96 -5.57 24.74
N LEU A 20 -1.33 -6.84 24.53
CA LEU A 20 -2.57 -7.19 23.84
C LEU A 20 -3.81 -6.81 24.66
N GLU A 21 -3.74 -6.85 25.98
CA GLU A 21 -4.86 -6.49 26.86
C GLU A 21 -5.32 -5.06 26.64
N GLN A 22 -4.38 -4.13 26.57
CA GLN A 22 -4.70 -2.72 26.32
C GLN A 22 -5.42 -2.55 24.99
N ILE A 23 -4.99 -3.25 23.95
CA ILE A 23 -5.61 -3.18 22.62
C ILE A 23 -7.01 -3.83 22.63
N ILE A 24 -7.18 -4.94 23.34
CA ILE A 24 -8.49 -5.61 23.51
C ILE A 24 -9.47 -4.73 24.29
N ASN A 25 -9.00 -4.04 25.33
CA ASN A 25 -9.84 -3.14 26.13
C ASN A 25 -10.34 -1.95 25.30
N ASN A 26 -9.52 -1.46 24.35
CA ASN A 26 -9.85 -0.36 23.45
C ASN A 26 -10.38 -0.85 22.08
N TYR A 27 -10.89 -2.09 22.00
CA TYR A 27 -11.32 -2.69 20.73
C TYR A 27 -12.38 -1.89 19.96
N GLU A 28 -13.34 -1.28 20.68
CA GLU A 28 -14.41 -0.48 20.09
C GLU A 28 -13.91 0.86 19.51
N GLU A 29 -12.84 1.42 20.09
CA GLU A 29 -12.25 2.68 19.62
C GLU A 29 -11.44 2.48 18.34
N GLU A 30 -10.89 1.28 18.13
CA GLU A 30 -10.07 0.94 16.97
C GLU A 30 -10.91 0.87 15.69
N GLN A 31 -10.70 1.83 14.77
CA GLN A 31 -11.43 1.90 13.50
C GLN A 31 -10.83 0.98 12.43
N SER A 32 -9.56 0.58 12.58
CA SER A 32 -8.88 -0.23 11.57
C SER A 32 -9.25 -1.70 11.67
N VAL A 33 -10.03 -2.19 10.71
CA VAL A 33 -10.35 -3.62 10.56
C VAL A 33 -9.08 -4.47 10.47
N LEU A 34 -8.03 -3.96 9.81
CA LEU A 34 -6.76 -4.68 9.70
C LEU A 34 -6.12 -4.93 11.07
N ILE A 35 -6.18 -3.95 11.98
CA ILE A 35 -5.66 -4.11 13.33
C ILE A 35 -6.51 -5.12 14.10
N LYS A 36 -7.84 -5.06 14.00
CA LYS A 36 -8.75 -6.03 14.63
C LYS A 36 -8.50 -7.47 14.15
N LEU A 37 -8.30 -7.68 12.85
CA LEU A 37 -7.96 -8.98 12.27
C LEU A 37 -6.60 -9.51 12.76
N GLN A 38 -5.60 -8.63 12.83
CA GLN A 38 -4.27 -8.98 13.35
C GLN A 38 -4.32 -9.25 14.85
N LEU A 39 -5.14 -8.51 15.61
CA LEU A 39 -5.37 -8.73 17.03
C LEU A 39 -5.97 -10.11 17.28
N LEU A 40 -7.01 -10.46 16.54
CA LEU A 40 -7.64 -11.78 16.63
C LEU A 40 -6.62 -12.91 16.40
N THR A 41 -5.79 -12.78 15.36
CA THR A 41 -4.78 -13.78 15.03
C THR A 41 -3.63 -13.80 16.05
N ALA A 42 -3.15 -12.64 16.48
CA ALA A 42 -2.07 -12.53 17.47
C ALA A 42 -2.51 -13.07 18.83
N SER A 43 -3.68 -12.69 19.33
CA SER A 43 -4.23 -13.19 20.60
C SER A 43 -4.37 -14.71 20.60
N MET A 44 -4.77 -15.30 19.48
CA MET A 44 -4.84 -16.75 19.30
C MET A 44 -3.45 -17.41 19.37
N LYS A 45 -2.43 -16.80 18.76
CA LYS A 45 -1.04 -17.28 18.85
C LYS A 45 -0.48 -17.18 20.27
N VAL A 46 -0.69 -16.05 20.95
CA VAL A 46 -0.26 -15.88 22.36
C VAL A 46 -0.99 -16.87 23.28
N PHE A 47 -2.27 -17.15 23.02
CA PHE A 47 -3.04 -18.12 23.80
C PHE A 47 -2.42 -19.51 23.82
N PHE A 48 -1.88 -20.01 22.69
CA PHE A 48 -1.21 -21.31 22.68
C PHE A 48 0.13 -21.32 23.44
N LYS A 49 0.77 -20.16 23.63
CA LYS A 49 2.01 -20.05 24.41
C LYS A 49 1.74 -19.88 25.89
N ARG A 50 0.75 -19.06 26.25
CA ARG A 50 0.35 -18.76 27.63
C ARG A 50 -1.17 -18.79 27.78
N PRO A 51 -1.78 -19.99 27.80
CA PRO A 51 -3.22 -20.14 27.97
C PRO A 51 -3.81 -19.45 29.22
N PRO A 52 -3.20 -19.53 30.44
CA PRO A 52 -3.85 -19.03 31.64
C PRO A 52 -4.00 -17.50 31.65
N GLU A 53 -3.03 -16.78 31.09
CA GLU A 53 -3.05 -15.31 31.01
C GLU A 53 -4.04 -14.83 29.93
N MET A 54 -4.10 -15.53 28.79
CA MET A 54 -4.90 -15.12 27.64
C MET A 54 -6.36 -15.59 27.67
N HIS A 55 -6.71 -16.61 28.46
CA HIS A 55 -8.03 -17.25 28.39
C HIS A 55 -9.20 -16.25 28.56
N ALA A 56 -9.17 -15.44 29.62
CA ALA A 56 -10.22 -14.46 29.89
C ALA A 56 -10.25 -13.34 28.83
N MET A 57 -9.08 -12.89 28.40
CA MET A 57 -8.94 -11.81 27.41
C MET A 57 -9.41 -12.25 26.02
N LEU A 58 -9.07 -13.46 25.61
CA LEU A 58 -9.47 -14.05 24.34
C LEU A 58 -11.00 -14.25 24.30
N GLY A 59 -11.60 -14.65 25.42
CA GLY A 59 -13.07 -14.72 25.54
C GLY A 59 -13.75 -13.36 25.32
N ARG A 60 -13.23 -12.29 25.93
CA ARG A 60 -13.72 -10.91 25.71
C ARG A 60 -13.55 -10.48 24.26
N LEU A 61 -12.39 -10.75 23.66
CA LEU A 61 -12.13 -10.43 22.27
C LEU A 61 -13.11 -11.16 21.33
N PHE A 62 -13.39 -12.44 21.56
CA PHE A 62 -14.39 -13.18 20.77
C PHE A 62 -15.80 -12.59 20.94
N ALA A 63 -16.19 -12.19 22.16
CA ALA A 63 -17.49 -11.57 22.38
C ALA A 63 -17.63 -10.26 21.58
N CYS A 64 -16.60 -9.40 21.59
CA CYS A 64 -16.58 -8.18 20.77
C CYS A 64 -16.59 -8.51 19.27
N ALA A 65 -15.73 -9.43 18.82
CA ALA A 65 -15.58 -9.77 17.41
C ALA A 65 -16.80 -10.47 16.80
N LEU A 66 -17.54 -11.27 17.59
CA LEU A 66 -18.78 -11.92 17.15
C LEU A 66 -20.00 -11.00 17.20
N ASN A 67 -19.96 -9.91 17.98
CA ASN A 67 -21.01 -8.90 18.00
C ASN A 67 -20.80 -7.79 16.94
N GLU A 68 -19.59 -7.69 16.39
CA GLU A 68 -19.22 -6.72 15.35
C GLU A 68 -19.93 -7.05 14.02
N THR A 69 -20.75 -6.12 13.53
CA THR A 69 -21.51 -6.28 12.27
C THR A 69 -20.92 -5.47 11.11
N ASN A 70 -19.95 -4.60 11.36
CA ASN A 70 -19.37 -3.72 10.34
C ASN A 70 -18.50 -4.49 9.32
N ASN A 71 -17.90 -5.60 9.73
CA ASN A 71 -17.03 -6.40 8.85
C ASN A 71 -17.32 -7.90 8.97
N GLN A 72 -17.89 -8.46 7.90
CA GLN A 72 -18.26 -9.88 7.84
C GLN A 72 -17.04 -10.82 7.87
N ASP A 73 -15.92 -10.45 7.23
CA ASP A 73 -14.71 -11.28 7.20
C ASP A 73 -14.09 -11.45 8.60
N LEU A 74 -14.09 -10.39 9.42
CA LEU A 74 -13.69 -10.44 10.82
C LEU A 74 -14.57 -11.39 11.62
N HIS A 75 -15.89 -11.28 11.48
CA HIS A 75 -16.85 -12.13 12.15
C HIS A 75 -16.67 -13.60 11.77
N ASP A 76 -16.53 -13.89 10.47
CA ASP A 76 -16.34 -15.25 9.96
C ASP A 76 -15.02 -15.87 10.45
N ARG A 77 -13.94 -15.07 10.51
CA ARG A 77 -12.66 -15.51 11.08
C ARG A 77 -12.75 -15.75 12.57
N ALA A 78 -13.43 -14.90 13.33
CA ALA A 78 -13.66 -15.08 14.76
C ALA A 78 -14.45 -16.37 15.01
N LEU A 79 -15.49 -16.62 14.23
CA LEU A 79 -16.32 -17.82 14.33
C LEU A 79 -15.53 -19.08 13.96
N LEU A 80 -14.69 -19.02 12.94
CA LEU A 80 -13.78 -20.11 12.56
C LEU A 80 -12.83 -20.45 13.71
N TYR A 81 -12.17 -19.46 14.28
CA TYR A 81 -11.20 -19.67 15.36
C TYR A 81 -11.87 -20.23 16.62
N TYR A 82 -13.05 -19.70 16.97
CA TYR A 82 -13.85 -20.21 18.08
C TYR A 82 -14.24 -21.68 17.88
N ARG A 83 -14.72 -22.04 16.68
CA ARG A 83 -15.08 -23.43 16.34
C ARG A 83 -13.86 -24.35 16.35
N LEU A 84 -12.71 -23.87 15.89
CA LEU A 84 -11.47 -24.63 15.88
C LEU A 84 -11.02 -24.95 17.30
N LEU A 85 -11.09 -23.99 18.22
CA LEU A 85 -10.82 -24.20 19.66
C LEU A 85 -11.82 -25.16 20.29
N SER A 86 -13.11 -25.04 19.97
CA SER A 86 -14.15 -25.89 20.54
C SER A 86 -14.08 -27.35 20.08
N SER A 87 -13.55 -27.60 18.88
CA SER A 87 -13.47 -28.94 18.30
C SER A 87 -12.21 -29.68 18.75
N ASN A 88 -11.02 -29.10 18.55
CA ASN A 88 -9.77 -29.70 19.02
C ASN A 88 -8.65 -28.66 19.17
N VAL A 89 -8.22 -28.44 20.41
CA VAL A 89 -7.17 -27.48 20.77
C VAL A 89 -5.81 -27.84 20.15
N ASN A 90 -5.46 -29.13 20.06
CA ASN A 90 -4.17 -29.57 19.51
C ASN A 90 -4.10 -29.34 17.99
N THR A 91 -5.20 -29.62 17.28
CA THR A 91 -5.30 -29.33 15.85
C THR A 91 -5.25 -27.82 15.60
N ALA A 92 -5.94 -27.04 16.43
CA ALA A 92 -5.90 -25.59 16.37
C ALA A 92 -4.46 -25.07 16.53
N GLU A 93 -3.75 -25.56 17.54
CA GLU A 93 -2.36 -25.19 17.80
C GLU A 93 -1.45 -25.50 16.62
N ALA A 94 -1.60 -26.66 15.98
CA ALA A 94 -0.82 -27.03 14.81
C ALA A 94 -1.01 -26.03 13.65
N VAL A 95 -2.26 -25.64 13.37
CA VAL A 95 -2.59 -24.67 12.31
C VAL A 95 -1.98 -23.28 12.58
N PHE A 96 -1.98 -22.84 13.84
CA PHE A 96 -1.42 -21.53 14.19
C PHE A 96 0.11 -21.51 14.35
N LYS A 97 0.72 -22.67 14.59
CA LYS A 97 2.19 -22.83 14.66
C LYS A 97 2.86 -22.99 13.29
N THR A 98 2.13 -23.42 12.26
CA THR A 98 2.68 -23.46 10.91
C THR A 98 2.89 -22.03 10.41
N THR A 99 4.11 -21.52 10.55
CA THR A 99 4.50 -20.26 9.92
C THR A 99 4.61 -20.52 8.42
N PRO A 100 3.89 -19.77 7.56
CA PRO A 100 4.17 -19.82 6.14
C PRO A 100 5.61 -19.34 5.98
N SER A 101 6.47 -20.17 5.37
CA SER A 101 7.83 -19.77 5.05
C SER A 101 7.75 -18.52 4.18
N THR A 102 8.14 -17.37 4.75
CA THR A 102 8.11 -16.04 4.11
C THR A 102 8.79 -16.06 2.73
N GLU A 103 9.73 -16.96 2.56
CA GLU A 103 10.55 -17.17 1.38
C GLU A 103 9.73 -17.63 0.16
N ALA A 104 8.61 -18.33 0.36
CA ALA A 104 7.85 -18.92 -0.74
C ALA A 104 6.78 -18.00 -1.35
N SER A 105 6.38 -16.92 -0.68
CA SER A 105 5.16 -16.16 -1.08
C SER A 105 5.38 -14.69 -1.42
N SER A 106 6.47 -14.03 -1.00
CA SER A 106 6.64 -12.59 -1.26
C SER A 106 7.78 -12.23 -2.21
N ALA A 107 8.88 -12.98 -2.22
CA ALA A 107 10.05 -12.63 -3.03
C ALA A 107 9.74 -12.78 -4.54
N GLY A 108 9.33 -13.97 -4.97
CA GLY A 108 9.06 -14.21 -6.39
C GLY A 108 7.92 -13.36 -6.97
N PHE A 109 6.84 -13.11 -6.23
CA PHE A 109 5.71 -12.37 -6.79
C PHE A 109 5.97 -10.87 -6.92
N ALA A 110 6.55 -10.24 -5.89
CA ALA A 110 6.84 -8.81 -5.94
C ALA A 110 7.98 -8.50 -6.93
N GLU A 111 9.03 -9.33 -6.94
CA GLU A 111 10.16 -9.17 -7.86
C GLU A 111 9.75 -9.44 -9.32
N ASN A 112 8.91 -10.45 -9.59
CA ASN A 112 8.44 -10.72 -10.95
C ASN A 112 7.51 -9.60 -11.47
N MET A 113 6.54 -9.15 -10.67
CA MET A 113 5.66 -8.04 -11.06
C MET A 113 6.44 -6.74 -11.26
N ALA A 114 7.43 -6.47 -10.42
CA ALA A 114 8.31 -5.31 -10.57
C ALA A 114 9.18 -5.44 -11.83
N SER A 115 9.67 -6.63 -12.14
CA SER A 115 10.47 -6.91 -13.35
C SER A 115 9.66 -6.71 -14.62
N GLU A 116 8.43 -7.20 -14.68
CA GLU A 116 7.52 -6.98 -15.82
C GLU A 116 7.22 -5.49 -16.03
N ARG A 117 6.91 -4.75 -14.95
CA ARG A 117 6.70 -3.31 -15.00
C ARG A 117 7.95 -2.57 -15.48
N MET A 118 9.13 -2.94 -14.94
CA MET A 118 10.41 -2.35 -15.31
C MET A 118 10.74 -2.60 -16.79
N ASN A 119 10.47 -3.81 -17.29
CA ASN A 119 10.69 -4.15 -18.70
C ASN A 119 9.83 -3.30 -19.65
N LYS A 120 8.54 -3.08 -19.31
CA LYS A 120 7.68 -2.16 -20.07
C LYS A 120 8.20 -0.72 -20.01
N LEU A 121 8.62 -0.27 -18.83
CA LEU A 121 9.18 1.06 -18.64
C LEU A 121 10.46 1.29 -19.46
N PHE A 122 11.26 0.23 -19.65
CA PHE A 122 12.46 0.27 -20.48
C PHE A 122 12.13 0.36 -21.98
N GLN A 123 11.04 -0.27 -22.44
CA GLN A 123 10.59 -0.14 -23.83
C GLN A 123 10.08 1.27 -24.14
N GLU A 124 9.55 1.96 -23.13
CA GLU A 124 9.06 3.34 -23.20
C GLU A 124 10.11 4.35 -22.69
N PHE A 125 11.39 4.00 -22.76
CA PHE A 125 12.48 4.88 -22.37
C PHE A 125 12.46 6.17 -23.21
N ASN A 126 12.66 7.32 -22.57
CA ASN A 126 12.48 8.66 -23.17
C ASN A 126 11.01 9.09 -23.40
N THR A 127 10.05 8.49 -22.71
CA THR A 127 8.66 8.97 -22.64
C THR A 127 8.30 9.44 -21.23
N LEU A 128 7.10 10.02 -21.08
CA LEU A 128 6.53 10.38 -19.77
C LEU A 128 6.38 9.18 -18.83
N ALA A 129 6.35 7.95 -19.36
CA ALA A 129 6.24 6.74 -18.55
C ALA A 129 7.35 6.66 -17.49
N VAL A 130 8.60 6.97 -17.86
CA VAL A 130 9.76 6.96 -16.95
C VAL A 130 9.60 8.00 -15.84
N VAL A 131 9.03 9.17 -16.15
CA VAL A 131 8.78 10.24 -15.16
C VAL A 131 7.67 9.84 -14.19
N TYR A 132 6.62 9.18 -14.68
CA TYR A 132 5.50 8.70 -13.86
C TYR A 132 5.79 7.38 -13.13
N GLY A 133 6.86 6.66 -13.49
CA GLY A 133 7.20 5.36 -12.90
C GLY A 133 6.15 4.27 -13.19
N MET A 134 5.33 4.45 -14.22
CA MET A 134 4.23 3.57 -14.61
C MET A 134 4.19 3.49 -16.15
N PRO A 135 3.82 2.33 -16.73
CA PRO A 135 3.71 2.18 -18.18
C PRO A 135 2.62 3.08 -18.77
N SER A 136 2.76 3.44 -20.04
CA SER A 136 1.85 4.34 -20.75
C SER A 136 0.38 3.91 -20.71
N ASP A 137 0.12 2.60 -20.77
CA ASP A 137 -1.21 1.98 -20.62
C ASP A 137 -1.95 2.41 -19.34
N GLN A 138 -1.23 2.77 -18.27
CA GLN A 138 -1.82 3.07 -16.97
C GLN A 138 -2.28 4.53 -16.83
N PHE A 139 -1.78 5.44 -17.68
CA PHE A 139 -2.09 6.87 -17.58
C PHE A 139 -2.59 7.49 -18.90
N ILE A 140 -2.43 6.82 -20.03
CA ILE A 140 -3.02 7.22 -21.31
C ILE A 140 -4.39 6.56 -21.45
N ALA A 141 -5.44 7.36 -21.64
CA ALA A 141 -6.78 6.84 -21.90
C ALA A 141 -6.82 6.02 -23.20
N ASP A 142 -7.63 4.95 -23.23
CA ASP A 142 -7.70 3.96 -24.33
C ASP A 142 -7.88 4.58 -25.74
N GLY A 143 -8.51 5.75 -25.83
CA GLY A 143 -8.67 6.48 -27.10
C GLY A 143 -7.37 7.04 -27.70
N TYR A 144 -6.29 7.13 -26.91
CA TYR A 144 -5.01 7.72 -27.28
C TYR A 144 -3.84 6.72 -27.28
N GLN A 145 -4.09 5.43 -26.98
CA GLN A 145 -3.06 4.37 -26.94
C GLN A 145 -2.60 3.90 -28.34
N LYS A 146 -2.42 4.81 -29.30
CA LYS A 146 -1.96 4.46 -30.65
C LYS A 146 -0.59 5.08 -30.99
N PHE A 147 0.22 4.25 -31.67
CA PHE A 147 1.50 4.50 -32.35
C PHE A 147 2.78 4.28 -31.53
N GLN A 148 3.20 3.01 -31.40
CA GLN A 148 4.54 2.65 -31.88
C GLN A 148 4.37 2.32 -33.36
N GLU A 149 4.44 3.35 -34.20
CA GLU A 149 4.74 3.15 -35.62
C GLU A 149 6.15 2.56 -35.66
N GLU A 150 6.35 1.45 -36.37
CA GLU A 150 7.69 0.92 -36.65
C GLU A 150 8.53 2.09 -37.14
N VAL A 151 9.56 2.45 -36.36
CA VAL A 151 10.52 3.46 -36.80
C VAL A 151 11.21 2.86 -38.01
N GLU A 152 10.75 3.23 -39.20
CA GLU A 152 11.45 2.98 -40.44
C GLU A 152 12.85 3.55 -40.23
N VAL A 153 13.84 2.66 -40.23
CA VAL A 153 15.24 3.03 -40.05
C VAL A 153 15.58 3.96 -41.20
N ILE A 154 15.57 5.26 -40.96
CA ILE A 154 16.09 6.23 -41.92
C ILE A 154 17.59 5.97 -41.95
N GLU A 155 18.04 5.21 -42.94
CA GLU A 155 19.44 5.00 -43.25
C GLU A 155 20.04 6.37 -43.55
N TYR A 156 20.75 6.93 -42.57
CA TYR A 156 21.57 8.11 -42.77
C TYR A 156 22.75 7.70 -43.67
N GLU A 157 22.59 7.94 -44.97
CA GLU A 157 23.69 7.87 -45.92
C GLU A 157 24.74 8.90 -45.47
N ALA A 158 25.89 8.40 -45.01
CA ALA A 158 26.98 9.23 -44.54
C ALA A 158 27.50 10.10 -45.69
N PRO A 159 27.72 11.42 -45.48
CA PRO A 159 28.32 12.25 -46.51
C PRO A 159 29.72 11.72 -46.86
N PRO A 160 30.13 11.78 -48.15
CA PRO A 160 31.34 11.10 -48.62
C PRO A 160 32.57 11.58 -47.85
N SER A 161 33.28 10.60 -47.29
CA SER A 161 34.52 10.78 -46.56
C SER A 161 35.59 11.41 -47.44
N ILE A 162 36.07 12.60 -47.07
CA ILE A 162 37.31 13.16 -47.64
C ILE A 162 38.47 12.43 -46.94
N SER A 163 39.20 11.62 -47.69
CA SER A 163 40.37 10.89 -47.20
C SER A 163 41.51 11.82 -46.77
N PRO A 164 42.33 11.43 -45.76
CA PRO A 164 43.44 12.23 -45.28
C PRO A 164 44.70 12.04 -46.15
N SER A 165 45.55 13.07 -46.23
CA SER A 165 46.92 12.95 -46.76
C SER A 165 47.92 13.73 -45.88
N PRO A 166 49.22 13.38 -45.91
CA PRO A 166 49.98 13.15 -44.68
C PRO A 166 51.00 14.24 -44.31
N ALA A 167 51.20 14.36 -42.99
CA ALA A 167 52.39 14.71 -42.20
C ALA A 167 53.43 15.74 -42.69
N THR A 168 53.73 16.74 -41.85
CA THR A 168 55.11 17.19 -41.53
C THR A 168 55.15 17.90 -40.15
N THR A 169 56.10 17.49 -39.31
CA THR A 169 56.59 18.10 -38.05
C THR A 169 58.13 18.13 -38.20
N PRO A 170 58.99 18.99 -37.59
CA PRO A 170 58.91 19.49 -36.20
C PRO A 170 59.52 20.88 -35.78
N GLY A 171 58.97 21.48 -34.71
CA GLY A 171 59.58 22.34 -33.64
C GLY A 171 60.22 23.71 -33.98
N PRO A 172 60.62 24.57 -32.98
CA PRO A 172 60.38 24.57 -31.52
C PRO A 172 59.91 25.93 -30.90
N ASN A 173 59.29 25.86 -29.70
CA ASN A 173 59.22 26.83 -28.58
C ASN A 173 59.26 28.37 -28.80
N ARG A 174 58.22 29.10 -28.36
CA ARG A 174 58.36 30.41 -27.63
C ARG A 174 57.05 30.89 -26.98
N VAL A 175 57.05 31.08 -25.65
CA VAL A 175 56.20 32.08 -24.95
C VAL A 175 56.96 33.41 -24.88
N PRO A 176 56.27 34.56 -24.89
CA PRO A 176 56.23 35.33 -23.64
C PRO A 176 54.91 36.08 -23.37
N SER A 177 54.85 36.58 -22.14
CA SER A 177 53.76 37.21 -21.41
C SER A 177 53.53 38.71 -21.70
N SER A 178 52.34 39.17 -21.25
CA SER A 178 52.04 40.46 -20.56
C SER A 178 51.41 41.63 -21.35
N GLY A 179 50.31 42.17 -20.79
CA GLY A 179 49.71 43.47 -21.14
C GLY A 179 48.18 43.56 -20.87
N ASN A 180 47.68 43.38 -19.64
CA ASN A 180 47.38 44.40 -18.61
C ASN A 180 46.03 45.19 -18.79
N LEU A 181 45.29 45.30 -17.68
CA LEU A 181 44.36 46.39 -17.24
C LEU A 181 42.82 46.25 -17.46
N ILE A 182 42.15 45.93 -16.34
CA ILE A 182 40.76 46.28 -15.90
C ILE A 182 40.78 47.80 -15.50
N PRO A 183 39.71 48.65 -15.48
CA PRO A 183 38.37 48.36 -14.94
C PRO A 183 37.11 49.08 -15.52
N GLY A 184 35.98 48.36 -15.42
CA GLY A 184 34.77 48.77 -14.68
C GLY A 184 33.95 50.00 -15.10
N GLN A 185 32.68 49.78 -15.45
CA GLN A 185 31.57 50.56 -14.89
C GLN A 185 30.24 49.83 -15.05
N ALA A 186 29.55 49.65 -13.92
CA ALA A 186 28.16 49.25 -13.84
C ALA A 186 27.26 50.45 -14.16
N SER A 187 26.19 50.23 -14.92
CA SER A 187 24.99 51.06 -14.80
C SER A 187 23.75 50.28 -15.20
N SER A 188 22.74 50.42 -14.36
CA SER A 188 21.40 49.85 -14.43
C SER A 188 20.69 50.19 -15.73
N ALA A 189 19.94 49.23 -16.25
CA ALA A 189 18.80 49.50 -17.11
C ALA A 189 17.65 48.55 -16.73
N GLU A 190 16.58 49.18 -16.26
CA GLU A 190 15.24 48.69 -15.97
C GLU A 190 14.49 48.26 -17.24
N VAL A 191 13.25 47.73 -17.07
CA VAL A 191 12.07 47.69 -17.99
C VAL A 191 11.60 46.24 -18.31
N PRO A 192 10.28 45.92 -18.35
CA PRO A 192 9.29 45.96 -17.27
C PRO A 192 8.52 44.61 -17.13
N ALA A 193 7.68 44.51 -16.10
CA ALA A 193 6.73 43.41 -15.90
C ALA A 193 5.58 43.43 -16.93
N GLN A 194 5.25 42.27 -17.50
CA GLN A 194 3.92 42.01 -18.07
C GLN A 194 3.31 40.80 -17.37
N ALA A 195 2.27 41.09 -16.59
CA ALA A 195 1.45 40.11 -15.90
C ALA A 195 0.45 39.49 -16.88
N HIS A 196 0.58 38.19 -17.14
CA HIS A 196 -0.52 37.39 -17.66
C HIS A 196 -1.19 36.66 -16.50
N THR A 197 -2.29 37.25 -16.04
CA THR A 197 -3.25 36.66 -15.12
C THR A 197 -3.84 35.40 -15.75
N TYR A 198 -3.51 34.22 -15.20
CA TYR A 198 -4.31 33.01 -15.40
C TYR A 198 -5.18 32.81 -14.17
N ALA A 199 -6.49 32.96 -14.37
CA ALA A 199 -7.52 32.67 -13.39
C ALA A 199 -7.60 31.15 -13.14
N SER A 200 -7.60 30.77 -11.87
CA SER A 200 -7.77 29.41 -11.39
C SER A 200 -9.27 29.02 -11.45
N PRO A 201 -9.68 27.87 -12.01
CA PRO A 201 -11.05 27.39 -11.85
C PRO A 201 -11.20 26.63 -10.52
N ALA A 202 -12.25 26.98 -9.77
CA ALA A 202 -12.64 26.37 -8.50
C ALA A 202 -13.10 24.90 -8.65
N PRO A 203 -13.00 24.07 -7.59
CA PRO A 203 -13.47 22.69 -7.62
C PRO A 203 -15.02 22.62 -7.55
N VAL A 204 -15.61 21.83 -8.45
CA VAL A 204 -17.03 21.48 -8.45
C VAL A 204 -17.28 20.27 -7.55
N THR A 205 -18.05 20.47 -6.49
CA THR A 205 -18.54 19.43 -5.58
C THR A 205 -19.78 18.74 -6.17
N PRO A 206 -19.88 17.39 -6.20
CA PRO A 206 -21.14 16.74 -6.53
C PRO A 206 -22.10 16.74 -5.33
N ALA A 207 -23.31 17.28 -5.55
CA ALA A 207 -24.40 17.30 -4.58
C ALA A 207 -25.10 15.94 -4.48
N ARG A 208 -25.34 15.49 -3.23
CA ARG A 208 -26.17 14.35 -2.86
C ARG A 208 -27.64 14.80 -2.69
N PRO A 209 -28.64 14.10 -3.24
CA PRO A 209 -30.01 14.24 -2.75
C PRO A 209 -30.26 13.28 -1.57
N VAL A 210 -30.93 13.83 -0.55
CA VAL A 210 -31.30 13.17 0.71
C VAL A 210 -32.80 12.83 0.69
N ASN A 211 -33.08 11.55 0.96
CA ASN A 211 -34.16 10.98 1.77
C ASN A 211 -35.65 11.12 1.37
N VAL A 212 -36.36 9.99 1.35
CA VAL A 212 -37.76 9.90 1.82
C VAL A 212 -38.01 8.54 2.50
N HIS A 213 -38.26 8.61 3.82
CA HIS A 213 -39.13 7.76 4.67
C HIS A 213 -39.17 6.23 4.50
N ALA A 214 -38.78 5.51 5.55
CA ALA A 214 -39.64 4.49 6.17
C ALA A 214 -39.10 4.13 7.57
N SER A 215 -39.75 4.67 8.60
CA SER A 215 -39.63 4.16 9.97
C SER A 215 -40.34 2.82 10.05
N VAL A 216 -39.62 1.74 10.38
CA VAL A 216 -40.24 0.50 10.85
C VAL A 216 -39.60 0.17 12.19
N ASN A 217 -40.30 0.55 13.26
CA ASN A 217 -40.08 -0.04 14.58
C ASN A 217 -40.53 -1.51 14.50
N LEU A 218 -39.61 -2.45 14.74
CA LEU A 218 -39.94 -3.86 14.93
C LEU A 218 -39.43 -4.32 16.31
N LEU A 219 -39.85 -3.58 17.33
CA LEU A 219 -39.90 -4.02 18.72
C LEU A 219 -41.37 -4.23 19.04
N ASP A 220 -41.87 -5.41 18.66
CA ASP A 220 -43.10 -5.97 19.22
C ASP A 220 -42.67 -7.19 20.04
N MET A 221 -42.29 -6.91 21.28
CA MET A 221 -42.24 -7.90 22.34
C MET A 221 -43.69 -8.07 22.80
N ASP A 222 -44.38 -9.06 22.25
CA ASP A 222 -45.65 -9.50 22.80
C ASP A 222 -45.53 -10.89 23.43
N ASP A 223 -46.11 -10.93 24.62
CA ASP A 223 -45.94 -11.89 25.70
C ASP A 223 -47.01 -12.96 25.53
N HIS A 224 -46.62 -14.18 25.14
CA HIS A 224 -47.52 -15.33 25.19
C HIS A 224 -46.91 -16.46 26.02
N VAL A 225 -47.13 -16.32 27.33
CA VAL A 225 -47.91 -17.27 28.14
C VAL A 225 -47.57 -18.75 27.96
N LEU A 226 -46.82 -19.21 28.95
CA LEU A 226 -46.76 -20.54 29.52
C LEU A 226 -48.13 -21.26 29.56
N SER A 227 -48.23 -22.47 29.02
CA SER A 227 -49.24 -23.46 29.45
C SER A 227 -48.70 -24.90 29.29
N PRO A 228 -48.96 -25.80 30.26
CA PRO A 228 -48.28 -27.09 30.37
C PRO A 228 -48.95 -28.22 29.56
N ALA A 229 -48.16 -29.24 29.25
CA ALA A 229 -48.61 -30.50 28.66
C ALA A 229 -49.54 -31.28 29.60
N PRO A 230 -50.59 -31.96 29.08
CA PRO A 230 -51.34 -32.93 29.85
C PRO A 230 -50.69 -34.31 29.79
N SER A 231 -50.58 -34.93 30.96
CA SER A 231 -50.28 -36.35 31.14
C SER A 231 -51.39 -37.23 30.56
N VAL A 232 -51.03 -38.24 29.76
CA VAL A 232 -51.52 -39.62 29.81
C VAL A 232 -50.39 -40.54 29.33
#